data_AF-A0A924PDQ8-F1
#
_entry.id   AF-A0A924PDQ8-F1
#
_cell.length_a   1.000
_cell.length_b   1.000
_cell.length_c   1.000
_cell.angle_alpha   90.00
_cell.angle_beta   90.00
_cell.angle_gamma   90.00
#
_symmetry.space_group_name_H-M   'P 1'
#
loop_
_entity.id
_entity.type
_entity.pdbx_description
1 polymer ?
#
loop_
_entity_poly.entity_id
_entity_poly.type
_entity_poly.pdbx_seq_one_letter_code
_entity_poly.pdbx_strand_id
1 'polypeptide(L)'
;MPSVSREQVHARVMSDATNSSHFVWLLADLKFYQTEDSSIFAYVKGPRVTLVALEPLLSEQHVNFEKQWNEFREAVAPGAVAFVSIYEPFAEQIRRLGFGILPLGSEPWVKLSEAFPTGNAGKGVRSARNHAIKAGLTSEEWSFKKILSDENRALLTEIYQDWAEPRVLQLSGFTLSTDAFAFAESRRYFIVRSKERVEGYVVASPVAKTRSHYLEDIILRRDAARGAGEFITLEALIALDKSGSHEASLGVVASSGITAKDGQGLPAWIRMLFIGLPTYLPFFYNSAGQEIYRKRFKPHRWARVFLAAHPGNSGMSPSRLWLGTIRALISALEPKFRPRLSHVTAPILKWVQKYPLSISVTTLNFVFYFILNDSRGRLPGSLLDRFGFSPAAPVSEWIYRSIANDYLYLNATHFYWGTLTLAALLIWAERSHKRSFIIPFFIGATLFDDLLSYVILLLPLKHFQPELFSAVVQPKDVGGSLIIASLLGLQLCQFRKNRELLFCLASLLSILTVVWLAKLSPVLILNLNHFIALIAGFTIGKLRFEWTRIISRRVAGGKSPVVNQKVKAAEIPRGEVDT
;
A
#
# COMPACT_ATOMS: atom_id res chain seq x y z
N MET A 1 33.02 -14.53 28.32
CA MET A 1 32.39 -14.70 27.00
C MET A 1 33.47 -14.46 25.97
N PRO A 2 33.66 -15.34 24.96
CA PRO A 2 34.65 -15.09 23.93
C PRO A 2 34.24 -13.82 23.16
N SER A 3 34.96 -12.73 23.42
CA SER A 3 34.75 -11.46 22.72
C SER A 3 35.43 -11.53 21.36
N VAL A 4 34.63 -11.52 20.31
CA VAL A 4 35.14 -11.45 18.93
C VAL A 4 35.44 -9.99 18.61
N SER A 5 36.62 -9.71 18.07
CA SER A 5 36.97 -8.35 17.64
C SER A 5 36.19 -7.98 16.37
N ARG A 6 36.00 -6.67 16.13
CA ARG A 6 35.27 -6.19 14.95
C ARG A 6 36.03 -6.53 13.66
N GLU A 7 37.36 -6.59 13.71
CA GLU A 7 38.23 -7.02 12.61
C GLU A 7 38.05 -8.50 12.29
N GLN A 8 37.93 -9.35 13.31
CA GLN A 8 37.61 -10.78 13.11
C GLN A 8 36.24 -10.95 12.48
N VAL A 9 35.23 -10.19 12.94
CA VAL A 9 33.89 -10.19 12.32
C VAL A 9 33.96 -9.71 10.88
N HIS A 10 34.70 -8.64 10.59
CA HIS A 10 34.90 -8.15 9.21
C HIS A 10 35.48 -9.22 8.31
N ALA A 11 36.55 -9.90 8.74
CA ALA A 11 37.13 -11.01 7.98
C ALA A 11 36.09 -12.11 7.69
N ARG A 12 35.26 -12.48 8.67
CA ARG A 12 34.22 -13.50 8.51
C ARG A 12 33.05 -13.04 7.63
N VAL A 13 32.65 -11.77 7.69
CA VAL A 13 31.67 -11.18 6.75
C VAL A 13 32.22 -11.25 5.33
N MET A 14 33.51 -10.97 5.16
CA MET A 14 34.19 -10.99 3.85
C MET A 14 34.49 -12.41 3.32
N SER A 15 34.21 -13.47 4.07
CA SER A 15 34.35 -14.86 3.61
C SER A 15 33.00 -15.60 3.55
N ASP A 16 32.17 -15.46 4.58
CA ASP A 16 31.06 -16.39 4.85
C ASP A 16 29.68 -15.78 4.60
N ALA A 17 29.60 -14.46 4.36
CA ALA A 17 28.31 -13.77 4.21
C ALA A 17 27.49 -14.31 3.03
N THR A 18 26.26 -14.73 3.32
CA THR A 18 25.26 -15.19 2.34
C THR A 18 24.04 -14.28 2.24
N ASN A 19 23.61 -13.67 3.34
CA ASN A 19 22.58 -12.65 3.37
C ASN A 19 23.14 -11.33 2.81
N SER A 20 22.36 -10.64 1.98
CA SER A 20 22.74 -9.35 1.39
C SER A 20 23.11 -8.30 2.44
N SER A 21 22.48 -8.38 3.61
CA SER A 21 22.58 -7.37 4.66
C SER A 21 23.68 -7.66 5.68
N HIS A 22 24.44 -8.76 5.58
CA HIS A 22 25.46 -9.11 6.58
C HIS A 22 26.51 -8.01 6.83
N PHE A 23 26.78 -7.17 5.83
CA PHE A 23 27.68 -6.04 6.00
C PHE A 23 27.21 -5.06 7.10
N VAL A 24 25.90 -5.00 7.37
CA VAL A 24 25.33 -4.17 8.45
C VAL A 24 25.87 -4.53 9.83
N TRP A 25 26.39 -5.75 10.02
CA TRP A 25 27.04 -6.14 11.28
C TRP A 25 28.23 -5.23 11.60
N LEU A 26 28.88 -4.69 10.57
CA LEU A 26 30.02 -3.78 10.70
C LEU A 26 29.59 -2.32 10.88
N LEU A 27 28.33 -1.99 10.58
CA LEU A 27 27.79 -0.63 10.63
C LEU A 27 26.99 -0.37 11.91
N ALA A 28 26.28 -1.39 12.39
CA ALA A 28 25.45 -1.30 13.59
C ALA A 28 26.25 -1.48 14.88
N ASP A 29 25.67 -1.03 15.99
CA ASP A 29 26.15 -1.33 17.34
C ASP A 29 25.60 -2.69 17.80
N LEU A 30 26.24 -3.77 17.37
CA LEU A 30 25.88 -5.14 17.70
C LEU A 30 26.90 -5.76 18.65
N LYS A 31 26.41 -6.65 19.50
CA LYS A 31 27.26 -7.57 20.27
C LYS A 31 27.46 -8.85 19.46
N PHE A 32 28.63 -9.46 19.61
CA PHE A 32 28.99 -10.71 18.93
C PHE A 32 29.23 -11.82 19.93
N TYR A 33 28.75 -13.02 19.60
CA TYR A 33 29.06 -14.25 20.30
C TYR A 33 29.62 -15.26 19.30
N GLN A 34 30.81 -15.77 19.58
CA GLN A 34 31.39 -16.88 18.83
C GLN A 34 31.22 -18.16 19.63
N THR A 35 30.73 -19.17 18.93
CA THR A 35 30.58 -20.55 19.43
C THR A 35 31.89 -21.31 19.38
N GLU A 36 31.94 -22.48 20.03
CA GLU A 36 33.10 -23.38 19.99
C GLU A 36 33.46 -23.79 18.54
N ASP A 37 32.45 -24.08 17.72
CA ASP A 37 32.66 -24.44 16.30
C ASP A 37 32.81 -23.20 15.40
N SER A 38 33.13 -22.03 15.97
CA SER A 38 33.46 -20.79 15.26
C SER A 38 32.33 -20.21 14.40
N SER A 39 31.08 -20.50 14.74
CA SER A 39 29.92 -19.76 14.22
C SER A 39 29.71 -18.48 15.01
N ILE A 40 29.37 -17.37 14.34
CA ILE A 40 29.20 -16.06 14.96
C ILE A 40 27.72 -15.64 14.91
N PHE A 41 27.20 -15.18 16.04
CA PHE A 41 25.89 -14.56 16.17
C PHE A 41 26.06 -13.07 16.49
N ALA A 42 25.38 -12.19 15.74
CA ALA A 42 25.31 -10.77 16.05
C ALA A 42 23.94 -10.41 16.65
N TYR A 43 23.93 -9.71 17.78
CA TYR A 43 22.69 -9.51 18.53
C TYR A 43 22.65 -8.20 19.31
N VAL A 44 21.43 -7.80 19.67
CA VAL A 44 21.13 -6.75 20.64
C VAL A 44 20.31 -7.37 21.77
N LYS A 45 20.79 -7.24 23.00
CA LYS A 45 20.10 -7.77 24.19
C LYS A 45 19.05 -6.77 24.66
N GLY A 46 17.78 -7.10 24.44
CA GLY A 46 16.65 -6.34 24.98
C GLY A 46 16.23 -6.83 26.39
N PRO A 47 15.36 -6.08 27.09
CA PRO A 47 14.92 -6.45 28.45
C PRO A 47 14.10 -7.76 28.52
N ARG A 48 13.42 -8.12 27.43
CA ARG A 48 12.52 -9.29 27.36
C ARG A 48 12.83 -10.22 26.19
N VAL A 49 13.32 -9.66 25.09
CA VAL A 49 13.62 -10.39 23.86
C VAL A 49 15.02 -9.99 23.41
N THR A 50 15.86 -10.97 23.13
CA THR A 50 17.15 -10.76 22.45
C THR A 50 16.91 -10.77 20.95
N LEU A 51 17.33 -9.73 20.25
CA LEU A 51 17.23 -9.68 18.79
C LEU A 51 18.54 -10.15 18.18
N VAL A 52 18.48 -11.13 17.29
CA VAL A 52 19.61 -11.58 16.48
C VAL A 52 19.46 -10.96 15.09
N ALA A 53 20.51 -10.28 14.62
CA ALA A 53 20.52 -9.65 13.31
C ALA A 53 20.88 -10.69 12.25
N LEU A 54 19.96 -10.97 11.34
CA LEU A 54 20.16 -11.89 10.20
C LEU A 54 20.46 -13.32 10.64
N GLU A 55 20.91 -14.15 9.71
CA GLU A 55 21.44 -15.48 9.97
C GLU A 55 22.82 -15.41 10.65
N PRO A 56 23.20 -16.39 11.47
CA PRO A 56 24.58 -16.48 11.94
C PRO A 56 25.56 -16.76 10.80
N LEU A 57 26.79 -16.28 10.95
CA LEU A 57 27.89 -16.67 10.07
C LEU A 57 28.38 -18.04 10.50
N LEU A 58 28.00 -19.08 9.76
CA LEU A 58 28.41 -20.46 9.99
C LEU A 58 29.80 -20.70 9.38
N SER A 59 30.69 -21.34 10.14
CA SER A 59 32.08 -21.66 9.73
C SER A 59 32.17 -22.65 8.58
N GLU A 60 31.26 -23.63 8.52
CA GLU A 60 31.25 -24.64 7.45
C GLU A 60 29.82 -24.96 6.97
N GLN A 61 29.71 -25.57 5.79
CA GLN A 61 28.41 -25.98 5.23
C GLN A 61 27.71 -27.08 6.04
N HIS A 62 28.45 -27.86 6.85
CA HIS A 62 27.92 -29.00 7.59
C HIS A 62 27.81 -28.78 9.11
N VAL A 63 27.98 -27.55 9.58
CA VAL A 63 27.86 -27.26 11.02
C VAL A 63 26.44 -27.60 11.48
N ASN A 64 26.34 -28.37 12.57
CA ASN A 64 25.08 -28.64 13.22
C ASN A 64 24.56 -27.35 13.88
N PHE A 65 23.68 -26.64 13.17
CA PHE A 65 23.09 -25.39 13.66
C PHE A 65 22.38 -25.55 15.01
N GLU A 66 21.75 -26.70 15.29
CA GLU A 66 21.06 -26.91 16.56
C GLU A 66 22.02 -26.90 17.75
N LYS A 67 23.22 -27.49 17.59
CA LYS A 67 24.30 -27.41 18.58
C LYS A 67 24.71 -25.95 18.83
N GLN A 68 25.01 -25.21 17.75
CA GLN A 68 25.40 -23.79 17.85
C GLN A 68 24.31 -22.92 18.50
N TRP A 69 23.07 -23.19 18.13
CA TRP A 69 21.90 -22.51 18.65
C TRP A 69 21.72 -22.75 20.15
N ASN A 70 21.86 -24.00 20.60
CA ASN A 70 21.78 -24.34 22.02
C ASN A 70 22.88 -23.65 22.83
N GLU A 71 24.11 -23.67 22.33
CA GLU A 71 25.24 -22.98 22.96
C GLU A 71 24.99 -21.47 23.10
N PHE A 72 24.59 -20.80 22.01
CA PHE A 72 24.27 -19.37 22.04
C PHE A 72 23.10 -19.06 23.00
N ARG A 73 22.05 -19.88 22.99
CA ARG A 73 20.88 -19.71 23.85
C ARG A 73 21.27 -19.82 25.33
N GLU A 74 22.09 -20.80 25.70
CA GLU A 74 22.52 -20.99 27.08
C GLU A 74 23.43 -19.86 27.56
N ALA A 75 24.39 -19.44 26.73
CA ALA A 75 25.36 -18.43 27.12
C ALA A 75 24.79 -17.00 27.12
N VAL A 76 23.97 -16.65 26.13
CA VAL A 76 23.62 -15.24 25.84
C VAL A 76 22.14 -14.95 26.05
N ALA A 77 21.29 -15.85 25.54
CA ALA A 77 19.88 -15.57 25.31
C ALA A 77 18.94 -16.67 25.84
N PRO A 78 18.96 -16.99 27.15
CA PRO A 78 18.17 -18.09 27.71
C PRO A 78 16.65 -17.82 27.67
N GLY A 79 16.27 -16.55 27.57
CA GLY A 79 14.87 -16.10 27.43
C GLY A 79 14.36 -16.10 25.99
N ALA A 80 13.42 -15.21 25.69
CA ALA A 80 12.88 -15.08 24.34
C ALA A 80 13.91 -14.49 23.36
N VAL A 81 13.90 -14.99 22.13
CA VAL A 81 14.82 -14.59 21.06
C VAL A 81 14.05 -14.35 19.78
N ALA A 82 14.50 -13.39 18.97
CA ALA A 82 13.99 -13.21 17.62
C ALA A 82 15.10 -12.95 16.59
N PHE A 83 15.11 -13.73 15.51
CA PHE A 83 15.95 -13.50 14.33
C PHE A 83 15.23 -12.54 13.37
N VAL A 84 15.93 -11.51 12.91
CA VAL A 84 15.35 -10.44 12.09
C VAL A 84 16.00 -10.40 10.71
N SER A 85 15.17 -10.29 9.67
CA SER A 85 15.60 -10.17 8.27
C SER A 85 16.34 -11.40 7.73
N ILE A 86 15.90 -12.59 8.12
CA ILE A 86 16.42 -13.87 7.62
C ILE A 86 15.70 -14.30 6.33
N TYR A 87 16.37 -15.09 5.49
CA TYR A 87 15.80 -15.68 4.29
C TYR A 87 15.04 -16.98 4.54
N GLU A 88 14.23 -17.34 3.54
CA GLU A 88 13.35 -18.51 3.56
C GLU A 88 14.05 -19.83 3.93
N PRO A 89 15.23 -20.19 3.36
CA PRO A 89 15.86 -21.47 3.70
C PRO A 89 16.18 -21.60 5.19
N PHE A 90 16.70 -20.53 5.80
CA PHE A 90 16.99 -20.51 7.23
C PHE A 90 15.72 -20.43 8.08
N ALA A 91 14.72 -19.64 7.65
CA ALA A 91 13.43 -19.56 8.34
C ALA A 91 12.72 -20.93 8.41
N GLU A 92 12.78 -21.73 7.34
CA GLU A 92 12.24 -23.09 7.32
C GLU A 92 13.05 -24.06 8.20
N GLN A 93 14.37 -23.91 8.25
CA GLN A 93 15.24 -24.69 9.13
C GLN A 93 14.88 -24.45 10.61
N ILE A 94 14.80 -23.19 11.05
CA ILE A 94 14.54 -22.86 12.46
C ILE A 94 13.06 -23.04 12.85
N ARG A 95 12.13 -23.07 11.90
CA ARG A 95 10.73 -23.41 12.18
C ARG A 95 10.61 -24.79 12.86
N ARG A 96 11.44 -25.75 12.46
CA ARG A 96 11.50 -27.09 13.06
C ARG A 96 11.97 -27.08 14.51
N LEU A 97 12.68 -26.02 14.91
CA LEU A 97 13.12 -25.77 16.28
C LEU A 97 12.10 -24.96 17.10
N GLY A 98 10.85 -24.88 16.65
CA GLY A 98 9.76 -24.24 17.39
C GLY A 98 9.65 -22.72 17.22
N PHE A 99 10.38 -22.13 16.26
CA PHE A 99 10.25 -20.69 15.97
C PHE A 99 8.92 -20.38 15.28
N GLY A 100 8.21 -19.37 15.80
CA GLY A 100 7.12 -18.73 15.06
C GLY A 100 7.70 -17.84 13.97
N ILE A 101 7.24 -18.00 12.72
CA ILE A 101 7.75 -17.27 11.55
C ILE A 101 6.73 -16.25 11.07
N LEU A 102 7.20 -15.04 10.75
CA LEU A 102 6.39 -13.93 10.25
C LEU A 102 7.08 -13.28 9.05
N PRO A 103 6.47 -13.27 7.85
CA PRO A 103 7.06 -12.60 6.69
C PRO A 103 7.12 -11.08 6.87
N LEU A 104 8.27 -10.50 6.50
CA LEU A 104 8.51 -9.05 6.52
C LEU A 104 8.41 -8.43 5.12
N GLY A 105 8.74 -9.19 4.08
CA GLY A 105 8.75 -8.70 2.71
C GLY A 105 9.54 -9.59 1.78
N SER A 106 9.97 -9.01 0.66
CA SER A 106 10.75 -9.73 -0.35
C SER A 106 11.87 -8.85 -0.90
N GLU A 107 12.99 -9.45 -1.20
CA GLU A 107 14.20 -8.81 -1.70
C GLU A 107 14.47 -9.19 -3.16
N PRO A 108 14.50 -8.23 -4.09
CA PRO A 108 14.74 -8.51 -5.50
C PRO A 108 16.23 -8.64 -5.79
N TRP A 109 16.58 -9.74 -6.48
CA TRP A 109 17.92 -10.04 -6.94
C TRP A 109 18.00 -9.98 -8.46
N VAL A 110 19.01 -9.31 -8.98
CA VAL A 110 19.29 -9.17 -10.42
C VAL A 110 20.49 -10.03 -10.76
N LYS A 111 20.38 -10.82 -11.83
CA LYS A 111 21.50 -11.60 -12.36
C LYS A 111 22.33 -10.68 -13.24
N LEU A 112 23.61 -10.52 -12.93
CA LEU A 112 24.40 -9.43 -13.51
C LEU A 112 24.75 -9.64 -14.99
N SER A 113 24.88 -10.89 -15.42
CA SER A 113 24.99 -11.24 -16.85
C SER A 113 23.77 -10.80 -17.67
N GLU A 114 22.65 -10.48 -17.01
CA GLU A 114 21.39 -10.01 -17.60
C GLU A 114 21.02 -8.60 -17.08
N ALA A 115 22.00 -7.88 -16.49
CA ALA A 115 21.79 -6.59 -15.82
C ALA A 115 21.20 -5.53 -16.74
N PHE A 116 21.50 -5.59 -18.05
CA PHE A 116 20.93 -4.67 -19.03
C PHE A 116 19.54 -5.16 -19.48
N PRO A 117 18.44 -4.58 -19.00
CA PRO A 117 17.13 -5.17 -19.20
C PRO A 117 16.67 -4.97 -20.65
N THR A 118 16.37 -6.06 -21.36
CA THR A 118 15.90 -6.08 -22.76
C THR A 118 14.37 -6.09 -22.89
N GLY A 119 13.81 -6.02 -24.10
CA GLY A 119 12.36 -6.14 -24.36
C GLY A 119 11.48 -5.05 -23.71
N ASN A 120 10.16 -5.28 -23.71
CA ASN A 120 9.17 -4.31 -23.23
C ASN A 120 9.26 -4.03 -21.72
N ALA A 121 9.50 -5.06 -20.91
CA ALA A 121 9.62 -4.90 -19.46
C ALA A 121 10.85 -4.06 -19.06
N GLY A 122 11.91 -3.99 -19.89
CA GLY A 122 13.09 -3.16 -19.64
C GLY A 122 13.00 -1.74 -20.23
N LYS A 123 11.92 -1.41 -20.96
CA LYS A 123 11.77 -0.13 -21.66
C LYS A 123 11.87 1.06 -20.70
N GLY A 124 11.33 0.93 -19.49
CA GLY A 124 11.36 1.98 -18.47
C GLY A 124 12.78 2.38 -18.08
N VAL A 125 13.64 1.43 -17.72
CA VAL A 125 15.03 1.70 -17.33
C VAL A 125 15.82 2.25 -18.52
N ARG A 126 15.69 1.66 -19.71
CA ARG A 126 16.41 2.16 -20.91
C ARG A 126 16.00 3.58 -21.25
N SER A 127 14.70 3.90 -21.16
CA SER A 127 14.21 5.26 -21.40
C SER A 127 14.72 6.25 -20.34
N ALA A 128 14.75 5.85 -19.06
CA ALA A 128 15.27 6.68 -17.98
C ALA A 128 16.77 6.95 -18.15
N ARG A 129 17.56 5.91 -18.46
CA ARG A 129 18.98 6.03 -18.80
C ARG A 129 19.23 6.95 -19.99
N ASN A 130 18.51 6.77 -21.09
CA ASN A 130 18.70 7.62 -22.28
C ASN A 130 18.34 9.08 -21.99
N HIS A 131 17.30 9.31 -21.19
CA HIS A 131 16.93 10.65 -20.75
C HIS A 131 18.00 11.28 -19.86
N ALA A 132 18.52 10.53 -18.88
CA ALA A 132 19.63 10.94 -18.02
C ALA A 132 20.88 11.33 -18.82
N ILE A 133 21.29 10.50 -19.78
CA ILE A 133 22.43 10.79 -20.67
C ILE A 133 22.18 12.04 -21.50
N LYS A 134 20.96 12.19 -22.07
CA LYS A 134 20.60 13.40 -22.83
C LYS A 134 20.58 14.66 -21.95
N ALA A 135 20.25 14.51 -20.66
CA ALA A 135 20.34 15.57 -19.67
C ALA A 135 21.78 15.86 -19.20
N GLY A 136 22.78 15.15 -19.75
CA GLY A 136 24.19 15.35 -19.44
C GLY A 136 24.67 14.65 -18.17
N LEU A 137 23.92 13.65 -17.66
CA LEU A 137 24.40 12.86 -16.53
C LEU A 137 25.50 11.89 -16.95
N THR A 138 26.50 11.77 -16.08
CA THR A 138 27.60 10.82 -16.19
C THR A 138 27.70 10.01 -14.89
N SER A 139 28.32 8.83 -14.97
CA SER A 139 28.62 8.02 -13.80
C SER A 139 30.08 7.60 -13.80
N GLU A 140 30.68 7.61 -12.62
CA GLU A 140 32.04 7.12 -12.39
C GLU A 140 32.10 6.35 -11.07
N GLU A 141 33.00 5.38 -10.98
CA GLU A 141 33.33 4.72 -9.73
C GLU A 141 34.43 5.51 -9.01
N TRP A 142 34.24 5.79 -7.73
CA TRP A 142 35.26 6.43 -6.89
C TRP A 142 35.99 5.40 -6.04
N SER A 143 37.30 5.55 -5.93
CA SER A 143 38.09 4.75 -4.99
C SER A 143 37.79 5.16 -3.55
N PHE A 144 37.99 4.25 -2.60
CA PHE A 144 37.81 4.54 -1.18
C PHE A 144 38.66 5.76 -0.72
N LYS A 145 39.87 5.94 -1.27
CA LYS A 145 40.72 7.11 -0.97
C LYS A 145 40.05 8.42 -1.40
N LYS A 146 39.38 8.42 -2.56
CA LYS A 146 38.65 9.59 -3.05
C LYS A 146 37.40 9.84 -2.19
N ILE A 147 36.70 8.79 -1.77
CA ILE A 147 35.54 8.88 -0.87
C ILE A 147 35.89 9.46 0.50
N LEU A 148 37.04 9.07 1.05
CA LEU A 148 37.49 9.47 2.38
C LEU A 148 38.21 10.81 2.43
N SER A 149 38.40 11.51 1.30
CA SER A 149 38.93 12.88 1.36
C SER A 149 37.92 13.81 2.05
N ASP A 150 38.41 14.78 2.82
CA ASP A 150 37.55 15.67 3.62
C ASP A 150 36.49 16.37 2.76
N GLU A 151 36.88 16.85 1.58
CA GLU A 151 35.98 17.51 0.62
C GLU A 151 34.85 16.58 0.14
N ASN A 152 35.18 15.36 -0.30
CA ASN A 152 34.18 14.43 -0.81
C ASN A 152 33.31 13.85 0.31
N ARG A 153 33.89 13.63 1.50
CA ARG A 153 33.14 13.20 2.67
C ARG A 153 32.10 14.25 3.06
N ALA A 154 32.48 15.54 3.07
CA ALA A 154 31.56 16.65 3.32
C ALA A 154 30.45 16.69 2.26
N LEU A 155 30.81 16.57 0.97
CA LEU A 155 29.86 16.56 -0.15
C LEU A 155 28.84 15.41 -0.07
N LEU A 156 29.28 14.17 0.16
CA LEU A 156 28.38 13.03 0.25
C LEU A 156 27.50 13.09 1.51
N THR A 157 28.01 13.68 2.60
CA THR A 157 27.23 13.95 3.81
C THR A 157 26.15 14.99 3.55
N GLU A 158 26.45 16.06 2.82
CA GLU A 158 25.47 17.07 2.42
C GLU A 158 24.34 16.45 1.58
N ILE A 159 24.69 15.60 0.60
CA ILE A 159 23.72 14.87 -0.23
C ILE A 159 22.84 13.95 0.63
N TYR A 160 23.44 13.23 1.58
CA TYR A 160 22.70 12.40 2.52
C TYR A 160 21.70 13.23 3.33
N GLN A 161 22.14 14.39 3.85
CA GLN A 161 21.28 15.27 4.64
C GLN A 161 20.10 15.80 3.82
N ASP A 162 20.33 16.24 2.58
CA ASP A 162 19.27 16.69 1.66
C ASP A 162 18.23 15.58 1.38
N TRP A 163 18.71 14.35 1.15
CA TRP A 163 17.85 13.18 0.94
C TRP A 163 17.07 12.76 2.19
N ALA A 164 17.66 12.93 3.37
CA ALA A 164 17.09 12.53 4.65
C ALA A 164 16.07 13.56 5.18
N GLU A 165 16.27 14.85 4.86
CA GLU A 165 15.49 16.00 5.35
C GLU A 165 13.95 15.87 5.24
N PRO A 166 13.35 15.43 4.12
CA PRO A 166 11.90 15.41 3.96
C PRO A 166 11.21 14.20 4.58
N ARG A 167 11.94 13.30 5.26
CA ARG A 167 11.38 12.05 5.79
C ARG A 167 10.77 12.26 7.18
N VAL A 168 9.51 11.87 7.35
CA VAL A 168 8.79 11.93 8.65
C VAL A 168 9.41 11.00 9.68
N LEU A 169 9.82 9.82 9.23
CA LEU A 169 10.39 8.76 10.05
C LEU A 169 11.74 8.38 9.45
N GLN A 170 12.78 8.43 10.27
CA GLN A 170 14.09 7.88 9.97
C GLN A 170 14.36 6.71 10.91
N LEU A 171 14.83 5.60 10.35
CA LEU A 171 15.28 4.42 11.08
C LEU A 171 16.77 4.29 10.79
N SER A 172 17.59 4.21 11.82
CA SER A 172 19.06 4.20 11.69
C SER A 172 19.76 3.13 12.53
N GLY A 173 18.99 2.34 13.30
CA GLY A 173 19.53 1.31 14.17
C GLY A 173 19.44 -0.10 13.58
N PHE A 174 20.22 -1.00 14.16
CA PHE A 174 20.15 -2.44 13.95
C PHE A 174 20.33 -2.82 12.46
N THR A 175 19.45 -3.63 11.87
CA THR A 175 19.56 -4.05 10.46
C THR A 175 19.33 -2.93 9.44
N LEU A 176 19.00 -1.72 9.87
CA LEU A 176 18.85 -0.54 9.02
C LEU A 176 19.93 0.52 9.29
N SER A 177 20.98 0.18 10.04
CA SER A 177 22.11 1.08 10.23
C SER A 177 22.86 1.31 8.93
N THR A 178 23.19 2.57 8.66
CA THR A 178 23.91 2.99 7.46
C THR A 178 25.07 3.90 7.87
N ASP A 179 26.23 3.67 7.26
CA ASP A 179 27.38 4.57 7.32
C ASP A 179 28.13 4.43 6.00
N ALA A 180 28.03 5.45 5.15
CA ALA A 180 28.65 5.45 3.82
C ALA A 180 30.19 5.42 3.86
N PHE A 181 30.84 5.60 5.01
CA PHE A 181 32.30 5.72 5.13
C PHE A 181 32.96 4.56 5.89
N ALA A 182 32.24 3.88 6.78
CA ALA A 182 32.78 2.75 7.54
C ALA A 182 33.25 1.57 6.64
N PHE A 183 34.48 1.09 6.77
CA PHE A 183 35.01 0.00 5.92
C PHE A 183 34.90 0.33 4.41
N ALA A 184 35.15 1.59 4.02
CA ALA A 184 35.03 2.04 2.63
C ALA A 184 35.93 1.26 1.66
N GLU A 185 37.08 0.78 2.13
CA GLU A 185 38.00 -0.07 1.36
C GLU A 185 37.39 -1.42 0.95
N SER A 186 36.36 -1.88 1.65
CA SER A 186 35.66 -3.15 1.36
C SER A 186 34.42 -2.97 0.49
N ARG A 187 34.08 -1.74 0.11
CA ARG A 187 32.84 -1.39 -0.60
C ARG A 187 33.13 -0.66 -1.90
N ARG A 188 32.14 -0.64 -2.79
CA ARG A 188 32.23 0.05 -4.08
C ARG A 188 31.28 1.23 -4.12
N TYR A 189 31.75 2.32 -4.73
CA TYR A 189 31.07 3.61 -4.72
C TYR A 189 30.87 4.10 -6.14
N PHE A 190 29.62 4.17 -6.56
CA PHE A 190 29.25 4.73 -7.85
C PHE A 190 28.70 6.12 -7.62
N ILE A 191 29.15 7.09 -8.40
CA ILE A 191 28.73 8.48 -8.28
C ILE A 191 28.00 8.86 -9.56
N VAL A 192 26.94 9.66 -9.44
CA VAL A 192 26.25 10.27 -10.57
C VAL A 192 26.45 11.78 -10.50
N ARG A 193 26.83 12.35 -11.65
CA ARG A 193 27.19 13.75 -11.77
C ARG A 193 26.51 14.37 -12.98
N SER A 194 26.00 15.58 -12.82
CA SER A 194 25.61 16.47 -13.92
C SER A 194 26.79 17.31 -14.37
N LYS A 195 26.58 18.30 -15.25
CA LYS A 195 27.65 19.24 -15.59
C LYS A 195 28.04 20.15 -14.42
N GLU A 196 27.12 20.36 -13.49
CA GLU A 196 27.25 21.37 -12.43
C GLU A 196 27.74 20.77 -11.12
N ARG A 197 27.31 19.55 -10.77
CA ARG A 197 27.55 18.97 -9.45
C ARG A 197 27.35 17.45 -9.39
N VAL A 198 27.72 16.87 -8.25
CA VAL A 198 27.32 15.50 -7.90
C VAL A 198 25.85 15.48 -7.49
N GLU A 199 25.08 14.64 -8.16
CA GLU A 199 23.63 14.47 -7.95
C GLU A 199 23.32 13.37 -6.92
N GLY A 200 24.26 12.44 -6.71
CA GLY A 200 24.08 11.36 -5.76
C GLY A 200 25.08 10.23 -5.93
N TYR A 201 24.87 9.17 -5.16
CA TYR A 201 25.77 8.02 -5.08
C TYR A 201 25.03 6.71 -4.78
N VAL A 202 25.68 5.62 -5.14
CA VAL A 202 25.32 4.25 -4.75
C VAL A 202 26.47 3.61 -4.02
N VAL A 203 26.21 3.05 -2.83
CA VAL A 203 27.16 2.19 -2.11
C VAL A 203 26.77 0.73 -2.35
N ALA A 204 27.73 -0.07 -2.82
CA ALA A 204 27.57 -1.49 -3.02
C ALA A 204 28.46 -2.27 -2.04
N SER A 205 27.83 -3.02 -1.15
CA SER A 205 28.48 -3.85 -0.13
C SER A 205 28.59 -5.30 -0.62
N PRO A 206 29.71 -6.00 -0.34
CA PRO A 206 29.93 -7.35 -0.84
C PRO A 206 29.07 -8.38 -0.10
N VAL A 207 28.62 -9.39 -0.85
CA VAL A 207 28.05 -10.65 -0.36
C VAL A 207 29.02 -11.75 -0.76
N ALA A 208 30.04 -11.93 0.08
CA ALA A 208 31.29 -12.55 -0.32
C ALA A 208 31.13 -14.00 -0.78
N LYS A 209 30.38 -14.82 -0.02
CA LYS A 209 30.28 -16.26 -0.27
C LYS A 209 29.67 -16.58 -1.64
N THR A 210 28.79 -15.71 -2.14
CA THR A 210 28.12 -15.87 -3.43
C THR A 210 28.69 -14.95 -4.51
N ARG A 211 29.83 -14.27 -4.25
CA ARG A 211 30.46 -13.30 -5.15
C ARG A 211 29.43 -12.31 -5.74
N SER A 212 28.58 -11.82 -4.87
CA SER A 212 27.47 -10.92 -5.21
C SER A 212 27.60 -9.61 -4.46
N HIS A 213 26.75 -8.63 -4.77
CA HIS A 213 26.76 -7.33 -4.08
C HIS A 213 25.35 -6.92 -3.64
N TYR A 214 25.27 -6.18 -2.56
CA TYR A 214 24.07 -5.50 -2.11
C TYR A 214 24.20 -4.01 -2.42
N LEU A 215 23.29 -3.46 -3.24
CA LEU A 215 23.17 -2.01 -3.46
C LEU A 215 22.45 -1.42 -2.25
N GLU A 216 23.22 -1.13 -1.22
CA GLU A 216 22.77 -0.78 0.13
C GLU A 216 22.16 0.61 0.18
N ASP A 217 22.93 1.61 -0.23
CA ASP A 217 22.54 3.02 -0.18
C ASP A 217 22.39 3.54 -1.60
N ILE A 218 21.17 3.88 -2.02
CA ILE A 218 20.89 4.60 -3.28
C ILE A 218 20.40 5.98 -2.90
N ILE A 219 21.31 6.96 -2.89
CA ILE A 219 21.07 8.28 -2.33
C ILE A 219 21.28 9.34 -3.41
N LEU A 220 20.25 10.17 -3.57
CA LEU A 220 20.19 11.21 -4.59
C LEU A 220 19.69 12.49 -3.92
N ARG A 221 20.18 13.63 -4.40
CA ARG A 221 19.59 14.94 -4.10
C ARG A 221 18.12 14.95 -4.50
N ARG A 222 17.31 15.75 -3.80
CA ARG A 222 15.86 15.82 -4.05
C ARG A 222 15.51 16.36 -5.43
N ASP A 223 16.33 17.27 -5.93
CA ASP A 223 16.20 17.92 -7.23
C ASP A 223 17.05 17.25 -8.32
N ALA A 224 17.62 16.06 -8.04
CA ALA A 224 18.37 15.29 -9.02
C ALA A 224 17.51 15.05 -10.28
N ALA A 225 18.16 15.14 -11.44
CA ALA A 225 17.48 15.02 -12.73
C ALA A 225 16.66 13.72 -12.83
N ARG A 226 15.50 13.81 -13.49
CA ARG A 226 14.59 12.67 -13.63
C ARG A 226 15.33 11.49 -14.27
N GLY A 227 15.23 10.32 -13.65
CA GLY A 227 15.91 9.11 -14.13
C GLY A 227 17.35 8.95 -13.64
N ALA A 228 17.90 9.89 -12.85
CA ALA A 228 19.23 9.75 -12.25
C ALA A 228 19.36 8.46 -11.41
N GLY A 229 18.32 8.12 -10.65
CA GLY A 229 18.30 6.90 -9.84
C GLY A 229 18.32 5.62 -10.68
N GLU A 230 17.49 5.54 -11.72
CA GLU A 230 17.56 4.40 -12.65
C GLU A 230 18.90 4.32 -13.39
N PHE A 231 19.45 5.47 -13.76
CA PHE A 231 20.73 5.58 -14.44
C PHE A 231 21.88 5.05 -13.57
N ILE A 232 22.10 5.62 -12.38
CA ILE A 232 23.21 5.21 -11.51
C ILE A 232 23.10 3.74 -11.08
N THR A 233 21.89 3.27 -10.81
CA THR A 233 21.68 1.87 -10.42
C THR A 233 22.03 0.93 -11.58
N LEU A 234 21.63 1.26 -12.81
CA LEU A 234 21.99 0.44 -13.97
C LEU A 234 23.49 0.50 -14.27
N GLU A 235 24.13 1.67 -14.19
CA GLU A 235 25.59 1.79 -14.37
C GLU A 235 26.35 1.01 -13.30
N ALA A 236 25.91 1.04 -12.04
CA ALA A 236 26.47 0.24 -10.96
C ALA A 236 26.36 -1.28 -11.27
N LEU A 237 25.18 -1.77 -11.68
CA LEU A 237 25.00 -3.17 -12.04
C LEU A 237 25.93 -3.60 -13.20
N ILE A 238 26.08 -2.76 -14.23
CA ILE A 238 26.99 -3.02 -15.35
C ILE A 238 28.46 -3.05 -14.90
N ALA A 239 28.85 -2.15 -14.01
CA ALA A 239 30.21 -2.10 -13.47
C ALA A 239 30.53 -3.29 -12.53
N LEU A 240 29.53 -3.78 -11.80
CA LEU A 240 29.63 -4.99 -10.98
C LEU A 240 29.75 -6.26 -11.84
N ASP A 241 29.01 -6.34 -12.95
CA ASP A 241 29.11 -7.44 -13.93
C ASP A 241 30.52 -7.51 -14.54
N LYS A 242 31.04 -6.37 -15.00
CA LYS A 242 32.40 -6.26 -15.57
C LYS A 242 33.51 -6.69 -14.61
N SER A 243 33.29 -6.57 -13.30
CA SER A 243 34.25 -6.99 -12.28
C SER A 243 34.07 -8.46 -11.85
N GLY A 244 33.20 -9.23 -12.51
CA GLY A 244 32.98 -10.65 -12.25
C GLY A 244 31.99 -10.97 -11.12
N SER A 245 31.14 -10.02 -10.71
CA SER A 245 30.08 -10.31 -9.74
C SER A 245 28.96 -11.11 -10.39
N HIS A 246 28.36 -12.06 -9.66
CA HIS A 246 27.33 -12.94 -10.22
C HIS A 246 25.92 -12.33 -10.17
N GLU A 247 25.54 -11.83 -8.99
CA GLU A 247 24.22 -11.24 -8.74
C GLU A 247 24.36 -9.95 -7.94
N ALA A 248 23.29 -9.16 -7.96
CA ALA A 248 23.15 -8.01 -7.09
C ALA A 248 21.77 -7.95 -6.44
N SER A 249 21.72 -7.71 -5.15
CA SER A 249 20.49 -7.38 -4.44
C SER A 249 20.21 -5.88 -4.55
N LEU A 250 18.93 -5.54 -4.73
CA LEU A 250 18.46 -4.15 -4.65
C LEU A 250 17.86 -3.80 -3.28
N GLY A 251 17.89 -4.72 -2.32
CA GLY A 251 17.42 -4.54 -0.94
C GLY A 251 15.97 -4.95 -0.69
N VAL A 252 15.63 -5.15 0.58
CA VAL A 252 14.30 -5.65 1.00
C VAL A 252 13.19 -4.64 0.72
N VAL A 253 12.10 -5.08 0.08
CA VAL A 253 10.86 -4.31 -0.04
C VAL A 253 9.89 -4.79 1.03
N ALA A 254 9.66 -3.94 2.03
CA ALA A 254 8.72 -4.22 3.11
C ALA A 254 7.32 -4.52 2.58
N SER A 255 6.70 -5.58 3.13
CA SER A 255 5.36 -6.06 2.79
C SER A 255 5.16 -6.58 1.35
N SER A 256 6.21 -6.64 0.53
CA SER A 256 6.10 -7.24 -0.80
C SER A 256 5.98 -8.76 -0.72
N GLY A 257 5.03 -9.33 -1.46
CA GLY A 257 4.81 -10.77 -1.53
C GLY A 257 4.09 -11.38 -0.33
N ILE A 258 3.60 -10.56 0.61
CA ILE A 258 2.82 -11.06 1.76
C ILE A 258 1.36 -11.31 1.35
N THR A 259 0.84 -12.48 1.72
CA THR A 259 -0.52 -12.92 1.47
C THR A 259 -1.27 -13.18 2.78
N ALA A 260 -2.60 -13.28 2.71
CA ALA A 260 -3.41 -13.60 3.90
C ALA A 260 -3.10 -15.00 4.50
N LYS A 261 -2.42 -15.88 3.76
CA LYS A 261 -2.04 -17.23 4.21
C LYS A 261 -0.76 -17.23 5.05
N ASP A 262 0.06 -16.20 4.93
CA ASP A 262 1.39 -16.11 5.52
C ASP A 262 1.41 -15.88 7.05
N GLY A 263 0.25 -15.71 7.68
CA GLY A 263 0.10 -15.56 9.12
C GLY A 263 -0.63 -16.73 9.80
N GLN A 264 -0.70 -17.91 9.17
CA GLN A 264 -1.26 -19.10 9.80
C GLN A 264 -0.38 -19.52 11.00
N GLY A 265 -1.01 -19.81 12.15
CA GLY A 265 -0.30 -20.14 13.40
C GLY A 265 0.11 -18.92 14.25
N LEU A 266 -0.04 -17.69 13.74
CA LEU A 266 0.17 -16.47 14.53
C LEU A 266 -1.09 -16.06 15.30
N PRO A 267 -0.95 -15.32 16.43
CA PRO A 267 -2.10 -14.73 17.11
C PRO A 267 -2.96 -13.89 16.16
N ALA A 268 -4.28 -14.01 16.25
CA ALA A 268 -5.21 -13.35 15.33
C ALA A 268 -4.98 -11.83 15.21
N TRP A 269 -4.67 -11.15 16.31
CA TRP A 269 -4.39 -9.72 16.32
C TRP A 269 -3.09 -9.34 15.59
N ILE A 270 -2.04 -10.19 15.65
CA ILE A 270 -0.80 -10.00 14.87
C ILE A 270 -1.12 -10.13 13.39
N ARG A 271 -1.86 -11.17 13.01
CA ARG A 271 -2.28 -11.36 11.62
C ARG A 271 -3.09 -10.17 11.11
N MET A 272 -4.01 -9.64 11.91
CA MET A 272 -4.78 -8.43 11.56
C MET A 272 -3.90 -7.19 11.41
N LEU A 273 -2.94 -6.98 12.33
CA LEU A 273 -1.98 -5.87 12.24
C LEU A 273 -1.17 -5.94 10.94
N PHE A 274 -0.70 -7.14 10.55
CA PHE A 274 0.10 -7.33 9.35
C PHE A 274 -0.69 -7.24 8.05
N ILE A 275 -1.94 -7.71 8.03
CA ILE A 275 -2.85 -7.48 6.89
C ILE A 275 -3.16 -5.99 6.75
N GLY A 276 -3.27 -5.27 7.87
CA GLY A 276 -3.49 -3.82 7.88
C GLY A 276 -2.24 -3.01 7.52
N LEU A 277 -1.04 -3.52 7.78
CA LEU A 277 0.22 -2.80 7.65
C LEU A 277 0.42 -2.15 6.27
N PRO A 278 0.15 -2.81 5.12
CA PRO A 278 0.23 -2.15 3.80
C PRO A 278 -0.68 -0.93 3.63
N THR A 279 -1.74 -0.80 4.43
CA THR A 279 -2.64 0.37 4.40
C THR A 279 -2.04 1.56 5.15
N TYR A 280 -1.31 1.30 6.24
CA TYR A 280 -0.74 2.34 7.11
C TYR A 280 0.71 2.68 6.79
N LEU A 281 1.49 1.70 6.31
CA LEU A 281 2.91 1.86 5.99
C LEU A 281 3.18 2.99 4.98
N PRO A 282 2.36 3.21 3.92
CA PRO A 282 2.55 4.32 2.98
C PRO A 282 2.54 5.72 3.59
N PHE A 283 1.97 5.91 4.79
CA PHE A 283 2.01 7.20 5.48
C PHE A 283 3.40 7.56 6.01
N PHE A 284 4.24 6.55 6.28
CA PHE A 284 5.57 6.72 6.88
C PHE A 284 6.71 6.20 5.99
N TYR A 285 6.40 5.30 5.05
CA TYR A 285 7.38 4.58 4.24
C TYR A 285 6.82 4.19 2.85
N ASN A 286 7.50 4.60 1.78
CA ASN A 286 7.05 4.39 0.40
C ASN A 286 7.43 3.00 -0.17
N SER A 287 6.94 1.91 0.44
CA SER A 287 7.25 0.54 -0.01
C SER A 287 6.75 0.24 -1.42
N ALA A 288 5.54 0.70 -1.79
CA ALA A 288 4.97 0.49 -3.13
C ALA A 288 5.81 1.17 -4.23
N GLY A 289 6.31 2.38 -3.97
CA GLY A 289 7.23 3.06 -4.88
C GLY A 289 8.55 2.32 -5.05
N GLN A 290 9.12 1.81 -3.96
CA GLN A 290 10.33 0.98 -4.00
C GLN A 290 10.11 -0.32 -4.79
N GLU A 291 8.97 -0.98 -4.60
CA GLU A 291 8.63 -2.19 -5.35
C GLU A 291 8.56 -1.92 -6.85
N ILE A 292 7.85 -0.87 -7.26
CA ILE A 292 7.72 -0.47 -8.66
C ILE A 292 9.09 -0.11 -9.24
N TYR A 293 9.91 0.63 -8.49
CA TYR A 293 11.25 1.01 -8.91
C TYR A 293 12.13 -0.23 -9.14
N ARG A 294 12.23 -1.13 -8.15
CA ARG A 294 13.07 -2.33 -8.21
C ARG A 294 12.61 -3.33 -9.29
N LYS A 295 11.30 -3.46 -9.54
CA LYS A 295 10.76 -4.30 -10.64
C LYS A 295 11.26 -3.87 -12.02
N ARG A 296 11.61 -2.60 -12.24
CA ARG A 296 12.08 -2.10 -13.55
C ARG A 296 13.39 -2.76 -13.98
N PHE A 297 14.22 -3.16 -13.03
CA PHE A 297 15.51 -3.81 -13.27
C PHE A 297 15.38 -5.32 -13.54
N LYS A 298 14.14 -5.84 -13.67
CA LYS A 298 13.85 -7.25 -13.95
C LYS A 298 14.63 -8.22 -13.05
N PRO A 299 14.46 -8.13 -11.73
CA PRO A 299 15.02 -9.14 -10.84
C PRO A 299 14.58 -10.54 -11.27
N HIS A 300 15.53 -11.46 -11.36
CA HIS A 300 15.29 -12.85 -11.77
C HIS A 300 14.62 -13.65 -10.65
N ARG A 301 14.80 -13.22 -9.39
CA ARG A 301 14.12 -13.78 -8.22
C ARG A 301 13.81 -12.72 -7.17
N TRP A 302 12.82 -13.03 -6.33
CA TRP A 302 12.47 -12.27 -5.13
C TRP A 302 12.63 -13.19 -3.92
N ALA A 303 13.69 -12.99 -3.14
CA ALA A 303 13.96 -13.77 -1.94
C ALA A 303 13.05 -13.31 -0.80
N ARG A 304 12.33 -14.23 -0.17
CA ARG A 304 11.43 -13.88 0.95
C ARG A 304 12.23 -13.64 2.21
N VAL A 305 11.82 -12.61 2.97
CA VAL A 305 12.49 -12.16 4.19
C VAL A 305 11.53 -12.26 5.37
N PHE A 306 12.03 -12.76 6.50
CA PHE A 306 11.22 -13.13 7.65
C PHE A 306 11.76 -12.56 8.98
N LEU A 307 10.85 -12.47 9.94
CA LEU A 307 11.07 -12.31 11.36
C LEU A 307 10.70 -13.63 12.03
N ALA A 308 11.57 -14.19 12.84
CA ALA A 308 11.32 -15.44 13.56
C ALA A 308 11.46 -15.22 15.06
N ALA A 309 10.55 -15.74 15.88
CA ALA A 309 10.59 -15.59 17.33
C ALA A 309 10.42 -16.92 18.06
N HIS A 310 11.20 -17.12 19.12
CA HIS A 310 11.16 -18.31 19.98
C HIS A 310 11.08 -17.89 21.45
N PRO A 311 10.23 -18.53 22.27
CA PRO A 311 10.05 -18.14 23.68
C PRO A 311 11.25 -18.50 24.56
N GLY A 312 12.12 -19.42 24.14
CA GLY A 312 13.22 -19.94 24.95
C GLY A 312 12.69 -20.54 26.26
N ASN A 313 13.42 -20.35 27.35
CA ASN A 313 13.03 -20.85 28.67
C ASN A 313 12.08 -19.88 29.41
N SER A 314 11.61 -18.81 28.75
CA SER A 314 10.82 -17.76 29.40
C SER A 314 9.36 -18.14 29.69
N GLY A 315 8.86 -19.23 29.11
CA GLY A 315 7.46 -19.64 29.24
C GLY A 315 6.45 -18.62 28.70
N MET A 316 6.89 -17.67 27.86
CA MET A 316 6.00 -16.62 27.32
C MET A 316 4.91 -17.20 26.42
N SER A 317 3.68 -16.72 26.60
CA SER A 317 2.60 -17.00 25.65
C SER A 317 2.90 -16.37 24.27
N PRO A 318 2.38 -16.93 23.17
CA PRO A 318 2.64 -16.43 21.82
C PRO A 318 2.37 -14.92 21.64
N SER A 319 1.29 -14.41 22.24
CA SER A 319 0.96 -12.97 22.17
C SER A 319 1.99 -12.11 22.90
N ARG A 320 2.49 -12.55 24.07
CA ARG A 320 3.51 -11.81 24.83
C ARG A 320 4.85 -11.84 24.12
N LEU A 321 5.22 -12.98 23.52
CA LEU A 321 6.41 -13.12 22.69
C LEU A 321 6.38 -12.12 21.54
N TRP A 322 5.35 -12.14 20.69
CA TRP A 322 5.28 -11.26 19.53
C TRP A 322 5.19 -9.78 19.88
N LEU A 323 4.44 -9.41 20.93
CA LEU A 323 4.42 -8.02 21.41
C LEU A 323 5.80 -7.59 21.93
N GLY A 324 6.50 -8.48 22.64
CA GLY A 324 7.87 -8.26 23.09
C GLY A 324 8.84 -8.08 21.93
N THR A 325 8.75 -8.93 20.91
CA THR A 325 9.58 -8.87 19.70
C THR A 325 9.35 -7.58 18.93
N ILE A 326 8.09 -7.18 18.70
CA ILE A 326 7.77 -5.93 17.99
C ILE A 326 8.31 -4.72 18.77
N ARG A 327 8.13 -4.67 20.10
CA ARG A 327 8.66 -3.58 20.93
C ARG A 327 10.18 -3.53 20.91
N ALA A 328 10.84 -4.68 21.04
CA ALA A 328 12.30 -4.77 20.97
C ALA A 328 12.80 -4.27 19.60
N LEU A 329 12.14 -4.70 18.51
CA LEU A 329 12.50 -4.29 17.15
C LEU A 329 12.32 -2.78 16.95
N ILE A 330 11.17 -2.22 17.35
CA ILE A 330 10.95 -0.77 17.27
C ILE A 330 12.03 -0.01 18.06
N SER A 331 12.40 -0.49 19.25
CA SER A 331 13.45 0.14 20.05
C SER A 331 14.82 0.05 19.35
N ALA A 332 15.17 -1.10 18.78
CA ALA A 332 16.46 -1.33 18.15
C ALA A 332 16.65 -0.58 16.82
N LEU A 333 15.55 -0.25 16.12
CA LEU A 333 15.59 0.52 14.87
C LEU A 333 15.82 2.03 15.08
N GLU A 334 15.81 2.50 16.34
CA GLU A 334 16.02 3.91 16.73
C GLU A 334 15.16 4.92 15.94
N PRO A 335 13.83 4.83 16.01
CA PRO A 335 12.95 5.67 15.21
C PRO A 335 13.06 7.14 15.61
N LYS A 336 13.50 7.96 14.67
CA LYS A 336 13.54 9.43 14.80
C LYS A 336 12.37 10.02 14.03
N PHE A 337 11.39 10.55 14.76
CA PHE A 337 10.24 11.24 14.19
C PHE A 337 10.53 12.74 14.02
N ARG A 338 10.36 13.24 12.80
CA ARG A 338 10.51 14.67 12.45
C ARG A 338 9.25 15.16 11.72
N PRO A 339 8.11 15.29 12.44
CA PRO A 339 6.87 15.78 11.83
C PRO A 339 7.05 17.24 11.37
N ARG A 340 6.43 17.58 10.25
CA ARG A 340 6.38 18.94 9.68
C ARG A 340 4.93 19.23 9.32
N LEU A 341 4.53 20.50 9.29
CA LEU A 341 3.17 20.88 8.91
C LEU A 341 2.80 20.33 7.53
N SER A 342 3.74 20.34 6.58
CA SER A 342 3.59 19.76 5.25
C SER A 342 3.24 18.28 5.25
N HIS A 343 3.69 17.51 6.25
CA HIS A 343 3.36 16.08 6.36
C HIS A 343 1.91 15.83 6.78
N VAL A 344 1.25 16.81 7.42
CA VAL A 344 -0.18 16.76 7.77
C VAL A 344 -1.01 17.36 6.65
N THR A 345 -0.59 18.51 6.11
CA THR A 345 -1.35 19.22 5.08
C THR A 345 -1.27 18.56 3.71
N ALA A 346 -0.15 17.94 3.32
CA ALA A 346 -0.02 17.33 2.00
C ALA A 346 -0.92 16.10 1.79
N PRO A 347 -1.09 15.16 2.74
CA PRO A 347 -2.09 14.10 2.62
C PRO A 347 -3.51 14.64 2.53
N ILE A 348 -3.86 15.64 3.34
CA ILE A 348 -5.17 16.31 3.29
C ILE A 348 -5.38 16.94 1.92
N LEU A 349 -4.42 17.72 1.44
CA LEU A 349 -4.50 18.38 0.14
C LEU A 349 -4.56 17.38 -1.00
N LYS A 350 -3.78 16.29 -0.95
CA LYS A 350 -3.87 15.19 -1.92
C LYS A 350 -5.24 14.52 -1.87
N TRP A 351 -5.80 14.32 -0.68
CA TRP A 351 -7.13 13.74 -0.50
C TRP A 351 -8.20 14.66 -1.10
N VAL A 352 -8.06 15.98 -0.91
CA VAL A 352 -8.90 17.02 -1.52
C VAL A 352 -8.79 17.03 -3.04
N GLN A 353 -7.58 17.00 -3.57
CA GLN A 353 -7.36 16.92 -5.02
C GLN A 353 -7.86 15.59 -5.62
N LYS A 354 -7.85 14.51 -4.84
CA LYS A 354 -8.27 13.17 -5.28
C LYS A 354 -9.79 13.04 -5.34
N TYR A 355 -10.50 13.56 -4.33
CA TYR A 355 -11.97 13.46 -4.20
C TYR A 355 -12.65 14.85 -4.16
N PRO A 356 -12.45 15.69 -5.19
CA PRO A 356 -12.96 17.05 -5.17
C PRO A 356 -14.48 17.08 -5.10
N LEU A 357 -15.20 16.20 -5.82
CA LEU A 357 -16.67 16.20 -5.79
C LEU A 357 -17.18 15.80 -4.40
N SER A 358 -16.63 14.72 -3.83
CA SER A 358 -17.05 14.24 -2.51
C SER A 358 -16.90 15.32 -1.45
N ILE A 359 -15.76 16.02 -1.46
CA ILE A 359 -15.49 17.07 -0.48
C ILE A 359 -16.35 18.30 -0.75
N SER A 360 -16.45 18.77 -1.99
CA SER A 360 -17.28 19.93 -2.32
C SER A 360 -18.73 19.72 -1.90
N VAL A 361 -19.33 18.56 -2.22
CA VAL A 361 -20.71 18.23 -1.85
C VAL A 361 -20.88 18.09 -0.33
N THR A 362 -19.93 17.44 0.34
CA THR A 362 -19.96 17.31 1.81
C THR A 362 -19.88 18.67 2.47
N THR A 363 -18.93 19.52 2.08
CA THR A 363 -18.78 20.88 2.60
C THR A 363 -20.03 21.72 2.34
N LEU A 364 -20.60 21.62 1.14
CA LEU A 364 -21.82 22.33 0.77
C LEU A 364 -23.00 21.92 1.66
N ASN A 365 -23.16 20.61 1.92
CA ASN A 365 -24.15 20.08 2.86
C ASN A 365 -23.98 20.67 4.26
N PHE A 366 -22.75 20.70 4.80
CA PHE A 366 -22.48 21.32 6.11
C PHE A 366 -22.80 22.81 6.12
N VAL A 367 -22.39 23.56 5.09
CA VAL A 367 -22.65 25.00 4.99
C VAL A 367 -24.15 25.28 4.94
N PHE A 368 -24.91 24.60 4.07
CA PHE A 368 -26.36 24.79 3.99
C PHE A 368 -27.07 24.36 5.27
N TYR A 369 -26.66 23.25 5.88
CA TYR A 369 -27.23 22.81 7.14
C TYR A 369 -27.12 23.89 8.22
N PHE A 370 -25.94 24.48 8.41
CA PHE A 370 -25.73 25.52 9.42
C PHE A 370 -26.36 26.88 9.08
N ILE A 371 -26.56 27.18 7.79
CA ILE A 371 -27.23 28.42 7.37
C ILE A 371 -28.75 28.31 7.51
N LEU A 372 -29.33 27.17 7.17
CA LEU A 372 -30.78 26.99 7.05
C LEU A 372 -31.45 26.49 8.33
N ASN A 373 -30.72 25.78 9.19
CA ASN A 373 -31.27 25.26 10.45
C ASN A 373 -31.11 26.28 11.58
N ASP A 374 -32.04 26.24 12.53
CA ASP A 374 -31.93 27.02 13.75
C ASP A 374 -30.76 26.56 14.64
N SER A 375 -30.48 27.29 15.73
CA SER A 375 -29.42 26.95 16.68
C SER A 375 -29.62 25.60 17.40
N ARG A 376 -30.80 24.98 17.27
CA ARG A 376 -31.13 23.65 17.80
C ARG A 376 -31.09 22.58 16.71
N GLY A 377 -30.64 22.92 15.50
CA GLY A 377 -30.50 22.01 14.38
C GLY A 377 -31.81 21.56 13.75
N ARG A 378 -32.89 22.35 13.91
CA ARG A 378 -34.22 22.10 13.33
C ARG A 378 -34.45 23.03 12.13
N LEU A 379 -35.10 22.48 11.10
CA LEU A 379 -35.47 23.25 9.92
C LEU A 379 -36.74 24.10 10.19
N PRO A 380 -36.71 25.42 10.01
CA PRO A 380 -37.88 26.28 10.09
C PRO A 380 -38.96 25.91 9.06
N GLY A 381 -40.22 25.81 9.49
CA GLY A 381 -41.35 25.48 8.60
C GLY A 381 -41.51 26.44 7.42
N SER A 382 -41.24 27.74 7.62
CA SER A 382 -41.29 28.74 6.54
C SER A 382 -40.24 28.52 5.44
N LEU A 383 -39.08 27.93 5.77
CA LEU A 383 -38.08 27.56 4.78
C LEU A 383 -38.49 26.29 4.03
N LEU A 384 -39.13 25.34 4.73
CA LEU A 384 -39.68 24.14 4.09
C LEU A 384 -40.80 24.49 3.10
N ASP A 385 -41.71 25.41 3.45
CA ASP A 385 -42.76 25.86 2.53
C ASP A 385 -42.20 26.60 1.31
N ARG A 386 -41.14 27.39 1.54
CA ARG A 386 -40.51 28.21 0.50
C ARG A 386 -39.60 27.41 -0.45
N PHE A 387 -38.88 26.42 0.06
CA PHE A 387 -37.82 25.73 -0.69
C PHE A 387 -38.08 24.23 -0.88
N GLY A 388 -38.97 23.64 -0.08
CA GLY A 388 -39.39 22.26 -0.26
C GLY A 388 -40.06 22.08 -1.62
N PHE A 389 -39.83 20.90 -2.20
CA PHE A 389 -40.45 20.53 -3.46
C PHE A 389 -41.95 20.31 -3.24
N SER A 390 -42.77 21.07 -3.98
CA SER A 390 -44.22 20.94 -3.97
C SER A 390 -44.75 20.84 -5.41
N PRO A 391 -45.56 19.82 -5.73
CA PRO A 391 -46.24 19.71 -7.02
C PRO A 391 -47.13 20.90 -7.37
N ALA A 392 -47.58 21.65 -6.36
CA ALA A 392 -48.41 22.83 -6.52
C ALA A 392 -47.61 24.10 -6.89
N ALA A 393 -46.27 24.05 -6.81
CA ALA A 393 -45.43 25.16 -7.20
C ALA A 393 -45.46 25.38 -8.73
N PRO A 394 -45.28 26.62 -9.22
CA PRO A 394 -45.13 26.88 -10.65
C PRO A 394 -43.96 26.08 -11.25
N VAL A 395 -44.11 25.60 -12.49
CA VAL A 395 -43.08 24.78 -13.17
C VAL A 395 -41.72 25.49 -13.26
N SER A 396 -41.73 26.82 -13.38
CA SER A 396 -40.50 27.64 -13.36
C SER A 396 -39.72 27.52 -12.05
N GLU A 397 -40.40 27.15 -10.95
CA GLU A 397 -39.80 26.99 -9.63
C GLU A 397 -39.28 25.58 -9.36
N TRP A 398 -39.68 24.60 -10.17
CA TRP A 398 -39.41 23.18 -9.89
C TRP A 398 -37.92 22.87 -9.86
N ILE A 399 -37.14 23.48 -10.76
CA ILE A 399 -35.69 23.23 -10.85
C ILE A 399 -34.98 23.68 -9.58
N TYR A 400 -35.18 24.92 -9.13
CA TYR A 400 -34.46 25.41 -7.94
C TYR A 400 -34.98 24.76 -6.66
N ARG A 401 -36.28 24.44 -6.57
CA ARG A 401 -36.84 23.73 -5.42
C ARG A 401 -36.30 22.31 -5.32
N SER A 402 -36.14 21.59 -6.43
CA SER A 402 -35.50 20.27 -6.45
C SER A 402 -34.07 20.33 -5.92
N ILE A 403 -33.30 21.33 -6.36
CA ILE A 403 -31.93 21.54 -5.87
C ILE A 403 -31.91 21.90 -4.38
N ALA A 404 -32.80 22.78 -3.94
CA ALA A 404 -32.82 23.24 -2.55
C ALA A 404 -33.27 22.13 -1.59
N ASN A 405 -34.24 21.31 -2.00
CA ASN A 405 -34.81 20.22 -1.23
C ASN A 405 -33.75 19.18 -0.80
N ASP A 406 -32.78 18.90 -1.67
CA ASP A 406 -31.64 18.01 -1.37
C ASP A 406 -30.79 18.44 -0.16
N TYR A 407 -30.87 19.72 0.25
CA TYR A 407 -30.12 20.30 1.36
C TYR A 407 -31.00 20.60 2.60
N LEU A 408 -32.29 20.27 2.56
CA LEU A 408 -33.21 20.48 3.68
C LEU A 408 -33.20 19.24 4.59
N TYR A 409 -32.67 19.39 5.79
CA TYR A 409 -32.62 18.32 6.80
C TYR A 409 -33.44 18.69 8.02
N LEU A 410 -34.38 17.83 8.42
CA LEU A 410 -35.29 18.09 9.54
C LEU A 410 -34.59 18.19 10.91
N ASN A 411 -33.53 17.41 11.10
CA ASN A 411 -32.77 17.36 12.35
C ASN A 411 -31.30 16.99 12.14
N ALA A 412 -30.47 17.27 13.15
CA ALA A 412 -29.04 16.99 13.16
C ALA A 412 -28.70 15.51 12.92
N THR A 413 -29.45 14.59 13.53
CA THR A 413 -29.20 13.16 13.39
C THR A 413 -29.38 12.69 11.95
N HIS A 414 -30.46 13.12 11.29
CA HIS A 414 -30.73 12.84 9.88
C HIS A 414 -29.63 13.44 9.00
N PHE A 415 -29.22 14.69 9.27
CA PHE A 415 -28.13 15.35 8.56
C PHE A 415 -26.80 14.58 8.61
N TYR A 416 -26.35 14.18 9.81
CA TYR A 416 -25.08 13.46 9.96
C TYR A 416 -25.11 12.10 9.25
N TRP A 417 -26.18 11.33 9.40
CA TRP A 417 -26.28 10.01 8.75
C TRP A 417 -26.38 10.12 7.23
N GLY A 418 -27.19 11.06 6.72
CA GLY A 418 -27.33 11.30 5.28
C GLY A 418 -26.02 11.78 4.65
N THR A 419 -25.39 12.78 5.26
CA THR A 419 -24.15 13.38 4.75
C THR A 419 -22.97 12.42 4.80
N LEU A 420 -22.78 11.67 5.89
CA LEU A 420 -21.69 10.68 6.00
C LEU A 420 -21.86 9.54 5.00
N THR A 421 -23.10 9.07 4.80
CA THR A 421 -23.41 8.00 3.84
C THR A 421 -23.17 8.48 2.40
N LEU A 422 -23.66 9.67 2.06
CA LEU A 422 -23.44 10.29 0.75
C LEU A 422 -21.95 10.53 0.49
N ALA A 423 -21.19 11.03 1.48
CA ALA A 423 -19.75 11.23 1.36
C ALA A 423 -19.02 9.92 1.08
N ALA A 424 -19.35 8.84 1.80
CA ALA A 424 -18.75 7.52 1.58
C ALA A 424 -19.04 6.98 0.16
N LEU A 425 -20.28 7.13 -0.32
CA LEU A 425 -20.69 6.70 -1.65
C LEU A 425 -20.06 7.55 -2.76
N LEU A 426 -19.94 8.86 -2.58
CA LEU A 426 -19.25 9.74 -3.53
C LEU A 426 -17.75 9.41 -3.61
N ILE A 427 -17.10 9.14 -2.48
CA ILE A 427 -15.70 8.71 -2.46
C ILE A 427 -15.56 7.40 -3.23
N TRP A 428 -16.47 6.44 -3.01
CA TRP A 428 -16.49 5.19 -3.77
C TRP A 428 -16.69 5.44 -5.27
N ALA A 429 -17.63 6.32 -5.63
CA ALA A 429 -17.93 6.64 -7.03
C ALA A 429 -16.70 7.27 -7.71
N GLU A 430 -16.08 8.29 -7.09
CA GLU A 430 -14.89 8.96 -7.61
C GLU A 430 -13.68 8.04 -7.73
N ARG A 431 -13.59 7.00 -6.88
CA ARG A 431 -12.57 5.93 -7.04
C ARG A 431 -12.85 5.04 -8.24
N SER A 432 -14.13 4.73 -8.49
CA SER A 432 -14.55 3.67 -9.41
C SER A 432 -14.84 4.18 -10.82
N HIS A 433 -15.06 5.49 -10.99
CA HIS A 433 -15.59 6.06 -12.21
C HIS A 433 -14.88 7.36 -12.62
N LYS A 434 -14.78 7.61 -13.93
CA LYS A 434 -14.20 8.86 -14.46
C LYS A 434 -15.04 10.08 -14.05
N ARG A 435 -14.38 11.19 -13.72
CA ARG A 435 -15.02 12.47 -13.35
C ARG A 435 -15.98 12.99 -14.41
N SER A 436 -15.65 12.81 -15.69
CA SER A 436 -16.51 13.20 -16.82
C SER A 436 -17.87 12.48 -16.85
N PHE A 437 -18.03 11.38 -16.11
CA PHE A 437 -19.31 10.70 -15.95
C PHE A 437 -19.99 11.07 -14.64
N ILE A 438 -19.26 11.06 -13.52
CA ILE A 438 -19.86 11.23 -12.20
C ILE A 438 -20.42 12.64 -12.03
N ILE A 439 -19.71 13.67 -12.51
CA ILE A 439 -20.15 15.05 -12.33
C ILE A 439 -21.50 15.29 -13.05
N PRO A 440 -21.66 14.98 -14.35
CA PRO A 440 -22.98 15.09 -14.99
C PRO A 440 -24.04 14.17 -14.39
N PHE A 441 -23.68 12.95 -13.95
CA PHE A 441 -24.62 12.03 -13.30
C PHE A 441 -25.14 12.59 -11.98
N PHE A 442 -24.26 13.13 -11.14
CA PHE A 442 -24.63 13.74 -9.87
C PHE A 442 -25.51 14.97 -10.10
N ILE A 443 -25.12 15.87 -11.01
CA ILE A 443 -25.91 17.04 -11.38
C ILE A 443 -27.30 16.62 -11.90
N GLY A 444 -27.36 15.62 -12.78
CA GLY A 444 -28.61 15.11 -13.32
C GLY A 444 -29.48 14.46 -12.25
N ALA A 445 -28.89 13.69 -11.33
CA ALA A 445 -29.61 13.09 -10.21
C ALA A 445 -30.20 14.17 -9.31
N THR A 446 -29.43 15.17 -8.88
CA THR A 446 -29.91 16.29 -8.06
C THR A 446 -30.99 17.14 -8.76
N LEU A 447 -30.81 17.44 -10.06
CA LEU A 447 -31.76 18.30 -10.78
C LEU A 447 -33.11 17.63 -11.05
N PHE A 448 -33.10 16.31 -11.25
CA PHE A 448 -34.26 15.59 -11.76
C PHE A 448 -34.81 14.55 -10.79
N ASP A 449 -34.23 14.35 -9.60
CA ASP A 449 -34.74 13.41 -8.59
C ASP A 449 -36.22 13.69 -8.28
N ASP A 450 -36.51 14.87 -7.74
CA ASP A 450 -37.88 15.22 -7.32
C ASP A 450 -38.86 15.25 -8.50
N LEU A 451 -38.40 15.72 -9.66
CA LEU A 451 -39.20 15.73 -10.89
C LEU A 451 -39.54 14.30 -11.36
N LEU A 452 -38.55 13.43 -11.42
CA LEU A 452 -38.70 12.05 -11.88
C LEU A 452 -39.55 11.26 -10.89
N SER A 453 -39.29 11.46 -9.61
CA SER A 453 -40.11 10.98 -8.50
C SER A 453 -41.57 11.40 -8.66
N TYR A 454 -41.84 12.67 -8.98
CA TYR A 454 -43.20 13.15 -9.19
C TYR A 454 -43.85 12.54 -10.43
N VAL A 455 -43.19 12.59 -11.60
CA VAL A 455 -43.75 12.14 -12.89
C VAL A 455 -43.97 10.63 -12.92
N ILE A 456 -43.03 9.84 -12.39
CA ILE A 456 -43.10 8.38 -12.44
C ILE A 456 -44.03 7.82 -11.36
N LEU A 457 -44.08 8.43 -10.17
CA LEU A 457 -44.74 7.81 -9.01
C LEU A 457 -45.98 8.56 -8.58
N LEU A 458 -45.90 9.88 -8.40
CA LEU A 458 -47.00 10.66 -7.85
C LEU A 458 -48.08 10.98 -8.91
N LEU A 459 -47.68 11.29 -10.15
CA LEU A 459 -48.60 11.67 -11.22
C LEU A 459 -49.55 10.53 -11.63
N PRO A 460 -49.09 9.26 -11.74
CA PRO A 460 -50.02 8.14 -11.95
C PRO A 460 -50.89 7.89 -10.72
N LEU A 461 -50.35 8.00 -9.50
CA LEU A 461 -51.11 7.82 -8.25
C LEU A 461 -52.29 8.79 -8.13
N LYS A 462 -52.15 10.02 -8.62
CA LYS A 462 -53.26 11.00 -8.72
C LYS A 462 -54.50 10.43 -9.41
N HIS A 463 -54.29 9.58 -10.43
CA HIS A 463 -55.36 9.00 -11.22
C HIS A 463 -55.89 7.68 -10.62
N PHE A 464 -55.05 6.92 -9.90
CA PHE A 464 -55.42 5.60 -9.35
C PHE A 464 -55.94 5.63 -7.90
N GLN A 465 -55.48 6.56 -7.06
CA GLN A 465 -55.83 6.69 -5.63
C GLN A 465 -55.82 8.17 -5.19
N PRO A 466 -56.88 8.96 -5.49
CA PRO A 466 -56.91 10.41 -5.28
C PRO A 466 -56.80 10.83 -3.80
N GLU A 467 -57.44 10.09 -2.89
CA GLU A 467 -57.42 10.38 -1.45
C GLU A 467 -56.02 10.17 -0.84
N LEU A 468 -55.30 9.16 -1.34
CA LEU A 468 -53.93 8.88 -0.95
C LEU A 468 -52.96 9.92 -1.52
N PHE A 469 -53.21 10.36 -2.76
CA PHE A 469 -52.45 11.45 -3.38
C PHE A 469 -52.53 12.73 -2.55
N SER A 470 -53.72 13.11 -2.05
CA SER A 470 -53.84 14.27 -1.14
C SER A 470 -53.11 14.11 0.19
N ALA A 471 -52.95 12.88 0.71
CA ALA A 471 -52.21 12.61 1.94
C ALA A 471 -50.68 12.61 1.75
N VAL A 472 -50.19 12.26 0.55
CA VAL A 472 -48.76 12.16 0.21
C VAL A 472 -48.17 13.49 -0.31
N VAL A 473 -49.00 14.44 -0.73
CA VAL A 473 -48.60 15.78 -1.25
C VAL A 473 -48.18 16.77 -0.13
N GLN A 474 -48.06 16.32 1.11
CA GLN A 474 -47.27 17.03 2.14
C GLN A 474 -45.81 17.17 1.66
N PRO A 475 -45.07 18.23 2.04
CA PRO A 475 -43.69 18.44 1.59
C PRO A 475 -42.89 17.17 1.82
N LYS A 476 -42.47 16.57 0.70
CA LYS A 476 -41.88 15.24 0.68
C LYS A 476 -40.47 15.33 1.26
N ASP A 477 -40.24 14.62 2.36
CA ASP A 477 -38.93 14.47 2.98
C ASP A 477 -38.05 13.57 2.10
N VAL A 478 -37.12 14.18 1.35
CA VAL A 478 -36.16 13.44 0.51
C VAL A 478 -34.81 14.14 0.54
N GLY A 479 -34.25 14.39 1.72
CA GLY A 479 -32.87 14.84 1.82
C GLY A 479 -31.90 13.79 1.26
N GLY A 480 -31.41 13.95 0.03
CA GLY A 480 -30.28 13.22 -0.58
C GLY A 480 -30.44 11.70 -0.76
N SER A 481 -31.59 11.13 -0.43
CA SER A 481 -31.78 9.69 -0.29
C SER A 481 -31.92 8.95 -1.62
N LEU A 482 -32.36 9.63 -2.70
CA LEU A 482 -32.39 9.05 -4.05
C LEU A 482 -31.00 9.00 -4.69
N ILE A 483 -30.14 10.00 -4.44
CA ILE A 483 -28.74 10.01 -4.88
C ILE A 483 -28.00 8.84 -4.22
N ILE A 484 -28.22 8.64 -2.92
CA ILE A 484 -27.70 7.49 -2.16
C ILE A 484 -28.17 6.17 -2.81
N ALA A 485 -29.48 6.03 -3.08
CA ALA A 485 -30.03 4.83 -3.71
C ALA A 485 -29.44 4.57 -5.12
N SER A 486 -29.28 5.62 -5.92
CA SER A 486 -28.74 5.52 -7.28
C SER A 486 -27.25 5.14 -7.28
N LEU A 487 -26.45 5.72 -6.38
CA LEU A 487 -25.05 5.36 -6.20
C LEU A 487 -24.88 3.93 -5.68
N LEU A 488 -25.77 3.50 -4.77
CA LEU A 488 -25.80 2.12 -4.27
C LEU A 488 -26.16 1.14 -5.40
N GLY A 489 -27.11 1.50 -6.26
CA GLY A 489 -27.46 0.73 -7.47
C GLY A 489 -26.27 0.56 -8.42
N LEU A 490 -25.53 1.64 -8.67
CA LEU A 490 -24.30 1.62 -9.46
C LEU A 490 -23.22 0.70 -8.85
N GLN A 491 -23.11 0.67 -7.52
CA GLN A 491 -22.17 -0.22 -6.82
C GLN A 491 -22.55 -1.69 -6.97
N LEU A 492 -23.84 -2.00 -6.89
CA LEU A 492 -24.35 -3.35 -7.08
C LEU A 492 -24.13 -3.89 -8.50
N CYS A 493 -23.88 -3.05 -9.50
CA CYS A 493 -23.54 -3.49 -10.87
C CYS A 493 -22.21 -4.24 -10.97
N GLN A 494 -21.33 -4.07 -9.99
CA GLN A 494 -19.99 -4.65 -10.02
C GLN A 494 -19.97 -6.12 -9.55
N PHE A 495 -21.11 -6.70 -9.14
CA PHE A 495 -21.21 -8.11 -8.74
C PHE A 495 -21.11 -9.09 -9.94
N ARG A 496 -20.65 -10.33 -9.67
CA ARG A 496 -20.43 -11.36 -10.71
C ARG A 496 -21.74 -11.80 -11.38
N LYS A 497 -21.63 -12.16 -12.66
CA LYS A 497 -22.66 -12.60 -13.62
C LYS A 497 -23.84 -13.42 -13.08
N ASN A 498 -23.62 -14.34 -12.13
CA ASN A 498 -24.68 -15.21 -11.61
C ASN A 498 -25.58 -14.56 -10.52
N ARG A 499 -25.16 -13.43 -9.95
CA ARG A 499 -25.95 -12.70 -8.94
C ARG A 499 -26.80 -11.58 -9.55
N GLU A 500 -26.60 -11.27 -10.83
CA GLU A 500 -27.29 -10.20 -11.56
C GLU A 500 -28.76 -10.55 -11.83
N LEU A 501 -29.03 -11.78 -12.31
CA LEU A 501 -30.39 -12.26 -12.57
C LEU A 501 -31.20 -12.35 -11.26
N LEU A 502 -30.56 -12.84 -10.20
CA LEU A 502 -31.17 -12.96 -8.88
C LEU A 502 -31.52 -11.58 -8.30
N PHE A 503 -30.67 -10.58 -8.51
CA PHE A 503 -30.92 -9.21 -8.09
C PHE A 503 -32.04 -8.55 -8.91
N CYS A 504 -32.03 -8.67 -10.24
CA CYS A 504 -33.12 -8.16 -11.08
C CYS A 504 -34.47 -8.80 -10.72
N LEU A 505 -34.50 -10.12 -10.51
CA LEU A 505 -35.70 -10.84 -10.08
C LEU A 505 -36.15 -10.41 -8.69
N ALA A 506 -35.24 -10.31 -7.71
CA ALA A 506 -35.56 -9.87 -6.36
C ALA A 506 -35.99 -8.40 -6.29
N SER A 507 -35.42 -7.54 -7.15
CA SER A 507 -35.82 -6.15 -7.28
C SER A 507 -37.17 -6.01 -7.95
N LEU A 508 -37.44 -6.76 -9.02
CA LEU A 508 -38.76 -6.79 -9.65
C LEU A 508 -39.81 -7.34 -8.67
N LEU A 509 -39.50 -8.43 -7.96
CA LEU A 509 -40.39 -8.99 -6.93
C LEU A 509 -40.63 -7.99 -5.82
N SER A 510 -39.60 -7.28 -5.35
CA SER A 510 -39.73 -6.26 -4.31
C SER A 510 -40.54 -5.05 -4.79
N ILE A 511 -40.38 -4.58 -6.04
CA ILE A 511 -41.26 -3.54 -6.61
C ILE A 511 -42.70 -4.03 -6.63
N LEU A 512 -42.94 -5.22 -7.19
CA LEU A 512 -44.29 -5.77 -7.30
C LEU A 512 -44.90 -6.01 -5.90
N THR A 513 -44.10 -6.44 -4.93
CA THR A 513 -44.50 -6.64 -3.54
C THR A 513 -44.78 -5.31 -2.86
N VAL A 514 -43.97 -4.26 -3.07
CA VAL A 514 -44.21 -2.91 -2.53
C VAL A 514 -45.43 -2.28 -3.19
N VAL A 515 -45.64 -2.44 -4.50
CA VAL A 515 -46.83 -1.97 -5.23
C VAL A 515 -48.09 -2.72 -4.76
N TRP A 516 -47.97 -3.99 -4.43
CA TRP A 516 -49.07 -4.79 -3.88
C TRP A 516 -49.36 -4.46 -2.41
N LEU A 517 -48.31 -4.38 -1.56
CA LEU A 517 -48.38 -4.00 -0.14
C LEU A 517 -48.73 -2.51 0.07
N ALA A 518 -48.48 -1.65 -0.92
CA ALA A 518 -48.93 -0.27 -0.96
C ALA A 518 -50.46 -0.15 -0.86
N LYS A 519 -51.21 -1.20 -1.23
CA LYS A 519 -52.66 -1.29 -0.99
C LYS A 519 -53.02 -1.54 0.48
N LEU A 520 -52.07 -2.02 1.29
CA LEU A 520 -52.25 -2.41 2.70
C LEU A 520 -51.64 -1.40 3.69
N SER A 521 -50.67 -0.58 3.27
CA SER A 521 -50.08 0.47 4.11
C SER A 521 -49.57 1.65 3.28
N PRO A 522 -50.07 2.88 3.52
CA PRO A 522 -49.60 4.11 2.87
C PRO A 522 -48.10 4.39 3.07
N VAL A 523 -47.51 3.90 4.16
CA VAL A 523 -46.10 4.14 4.53
C VAL A 523 -45.13 3.45 3.57
N LEU A 524 -45.53 2.36 2.91
CA LEU A 524 -44.69 1.64 1.95
C LEU A 524 -44.48 2.39 0.63
N ILE A 525 -45.43 3.27 0.24
CA ILE A 525 -45.34 4.07 -0.99
C ILE A 525 -44.25 5.13 -0.89
N LEU A 526 -44.04 5.70 0.31
CA LEU A 526 -42.99 6.69 0.56
C LEU A 526 -41.57 6.16 0.26
N ASN A 527 -41.40 4.83 0.31
CA ASN A 527 -40.12 4.17 0.04
C ASN A 527 -39.96 3.65 -1.40
N LEU A 528 -41.02 3.71 -2.23
CA LEU A 528 -40.99 3.18 -3.60
C LEU A 528 -40.01 3.94 -4.51
N ASN A 529 -39.83 5.24 -4.28
CA ASN A 529 -38.89 6.10 -5.02
C ASN A 529 -37.44 5.64 -4.87
N HIS A 530 -37.02 5.32 -3.64
CA HIS A 530 -35.69 4.80 -3.34
C HIS A 530 -35.44 3.48 -4.08
N PHE A 531 -36.46 2.62 -4.18
CA PHE A 531 -36.36 1.34 -4.85
C PHE A 531 -36.20 1.49 -6.37
N ILE A 532 -36.95 2.39 -6.98
CA ILE A 532 -36.86 2.68 -8.42
C ILE A 532 -35.51 3.29 -8.78
N ALA A 533 -35.01 4.21 -7.96
CA ALA A 533 -33.69 4.80 -8.15
C ALA A 533 -32.54 3.80 -7.96
N LEU A 534 -32.67 2.86 -7.02
CA LEU A 534 -31.74 1.75 -6.86
C LEU A 534 -31.67 0.91 -8.15
N ILE A 535 -32.81 0.60 -8.77
CA ILE A 535 -32.85 -0.14 -10.04
C ILE A 535 -32.33 0.70 -11.21
N ALA A 536 -32.68 1.98 -11.28
CA ALA A 536 -32.20 2.88 -12.32
C ALA A 536 -30.67 3.02 -12.27
N GLY A 537 -30.11 3.25 -11.07
CA GLY A 537 -28.68 3.23 -10.81
C GLY A 537 -28.04 1.90 -11.23
N PHE A 538 -28.66 0.76 -10.91
CA PHE A 538 -28.19 -0.55 -11.36
C PHE A 538 -28.21 -0.70 -12.90
N THR A 539 -29.28 -0.25 -13.54
CA THR A 539 -29.42 -0.38 -14.99
C THR A 539 -28.42 0.49 -15.74
N ILE A 540 -28.24 1.75 -15.30
CA ILE A 540 -27.27 2.69 -15.86
C ILE A 540 -25.84 2.17 -15.69
N GLY A 541 -25.51 1.65 -14.50
CA GLY A 541 -24.19 1.07 -14.26
C GLY A 541 -23.91 -0.14 -15.15
N LYS A 542 -24.92 -0.98 -15.38
CA LYS A 542 -24.81 -2.14 -16.27
C LYS A 542 -24.61 -1.74 -17.73
N LEU A 543 -25.42 -0.80 -18.24
CA LEU A 543 -25.29 -0.29 -19.61
C LEU A 543 -23.89 0.29 -19.85
N ARG A 544 -23.38 1.06 -18.90
CA ARG A 544 -22.02 1.62 -18.98
C ARG A 544 -20.93 0.56 -18.90
N PHE A 545 -21.08 -0.44 -18.01
CA PHE A 545 -20.12 -1.55 -17.90
C PHE A 545 -20.03 -2.32 -19.22
N GLU A 546 -21.17 -2.68 -19.81
CA GLU A 546 -21.24 -3.37 -21.10
C GLU A 546 -20.71 -2.50 -22.24
N TRP A 547 -21.05 -1.22 -22.28
CA TRP A 547 -20.50 -0.26 -23.25
C TRP A 547 -18.98 -0.17 -23.17
N THR A 548 -18.42 -0.08 -21.96
CA THR A 548 -16.97 -0.04 -21.73
C THR A 548 -16.32 -1.37 -22.15
N ARG A 549 -17.00 -2.50 -21.90
CA ARG A 549 -16.55 -3.83 -22.35
C ARG A 549 -16.56 -3.96 -23.88
N ILE A 550 -17.56 -3.40 -24.55
CA ILE A 550 -17.67 -3.40 -26.02
C ILE A 550 -16.58 -2.52 -26.63
N ILE A 551 -16.37 -1.30 -26.11
CA ILE A 551 -15.31 -0.40 -26.59
C ILE A 551 -13.94 -1.01 -26.37
N SER A 552 -13.67 -1.56 -25.19
CA SER A 552 -12.37 -2.20 -24.92
C SER A 552 -12.13 -3.42 -25.82
N ARG A 553 -13.16 -4.20 -26.16
CA ARG A 553 -13.07 -5.28 -27.16
C ARG A 553 -12.83 -4.75 -28.58
N ARG A 554 -13.43 -3.63 -28.98
CA ARG A 554 -13.17 -3.00 -30.28
C ARG A 554 -11.74 -2.47 -30.40
N VAL A 555 -11.24 -1.79 -29.35
CA VAL A 555 -9.86 -1.26 -29.30
C VAL A 555 -8.82 -2.41 -29.23
N ALA A 556 -9.16 -3.54 -28.62
CA ALA A 556 -8.31 -4.73 -28.54
C ALA A 556 -8.45 -5.72 -29.71
N GLY A 557 -9.09 -5.32 -30.83
CA GLY A 557 -9.22 -6.18 -32.02
C GLY A 557 -10.01 -7.47 -31.80
N GLY A 558 -11.07 -7.42 -30.97
CA GLY A 558 -11.92 -8.57 -30.67
C GLY A 558 -11.39 -9.52 -29.60
N LYS A 559 -10.17 -9.31 -29.08
CA LYS A 559 -9.66 -10.08 -27.93
C LYS A 559 -10.11 -9.44 -26.63
N SER A 560 -10.69 -10.24 -25.74
CA SER A 560 -11.11 -9.78 -24.41
C SER A 560 -9.90 -9.19 -23.66
N PRO A 561 -10.03 -8.05 -22.96
CA PRO A 561 -9.00 -7.60 -22.02
C PRO A 561 -8.89 -8.69 -20.96
N VAL A 562 -7.80 -9.45 -20.99
CA VAL A 562 -7.63 -10.64 -20.17
C VAL A 562 -7.46 -10.23 -18.71
N VAL A 563 -8.54 -10.48 -17.97
CA VAL A 563 -8.52 -11.01 -16.61
C VAL A 563 -7.45 -12.10 -16.53
N ASN A 564 -6.39 -11.83 -15.76
CA ASN A 564 -5.40 -12.76 -15.22
C ASN A 564 -5.49 -14.19 -15.76
N GLN A 565 -4.55 -14.54 -16.65
CA GLN A 565 -4.16 -15.92 -16.84
C GLN A 565 -3.78 -16.50 -15.47
N LYS A 566 -4.62 -17.41 -14.97
CA LYS A 566 -4.13 -18.50 -14.13
C LYS A 566 -2.98 -19.12 -14.90
N VAL A 567 -1.77 -18.97 -14.37
CA VAL A 567 -0.62 -19.80 -14.75
C VAL A 567 -1.10 -21.23 -14.58
N LYS A 568 -1.34 -21.93 -15.70
CA LYS A 568 -1.41 -23.39 -15.71
C LYS A 568 -0.05 -23.84 -15.18
N ALA A 569 -0.08 -24.58 -14.08
CA ALA A 569 1.08 -25.33 -13.62
C ALA A 569 1.64 -26.10 -14.84
N ALA A 570 2.88 -25.82 -15.19
CA ALA A 570 3.61 -26.66 -16.12
C ALA A 570 3.74 -28.03 -15.45
N GLU A 571 3.08 -29.03 -16.05
CA GLU A 571 3.38 -30.43 -15.78
C GLU A 571 4.86 -30.64 -16.11
N ILE A 572 5.64 -30.96 -15.07
CA ILE A 572 7.00 -31.47 -15.20
C ILE A 572 6.86 -32.87 -15.82
N PRO A 573 7.47 -33.17 -16.97
CA PRO A 573 7.54 -34.54 -17.45
C PRO A 573 8.36 -35.35 -16.45
N ARG A 574 7.75 -36.41 -15.88
CA ARG A 574 8.50 -37.45 -15.19
C ARG A 574 9.38 -38.13 -16.23
N GLY A 575 10.66 -37.75 -16.25
CA GLY A 575 11.69 -38.49 -16.96
C GLY A 575 11.92 -39.81 -16.24
N GLU A 576 11.85 -40.88 -17.02
CA GLU A 576 12.20 -42.26 -16.67
C GLU A 576 13.61 -42.32 -16.08
N VAL A 577 13.71 -43.03 -14.96
CA VAL A 577 14.95 -43.63 -14.50
C VAL A 577 15.01 -45.00 -15.18
N ASP A 578 15.91 -45.16 -16.13
CA ASP A 578 16.49 -46.46 -16.45
C ASP A 578 17.90 -46.26 -17.03
N THR A 579 18.84 -46.99 -16.42
CA THR A 579 20.28 -47.17 -16.69
C THR A 579 21.25 -46.00 -16.47
#